data_AF-A0A8J7UGH5-F1
#
_entry.id   AF-A0A8J7UGH5-F1
#
_cell.length_a   1.000
_cell.length_b   1.000
_cell.length_c   1.000
_cell.angle_alpha   90.00
_cell.angle_beta   90.00
_cell.angle_gamma   90.00
#
_symmetry.space_group_name_H-M   'P 1'
#
loop_
_entity.id
_entity.type
_entity.pdbx_description
1 polymer ?
#
loop_
_entity_poly.entity_id
_entity_poly.type
_entity_poly.pdbx_seq_one_letter_code
_entity_poly.pdbx_strand_id
1 'polypeptide(L)' 'MPRVLIHACCGPCSLMPIVHLRDEGWEPALFFFNPNIHPAWEWERRLDALRLAASRLDVPLMDEGA' A
#
# COMPACT_ATOMS: atom_id res chain seq x y z
N MET A 1 -18.07 7.25 5.08
CA MET A 1 -16.90 7.92 4.48
C MET A 1 -16.73 7.41 3.06
N PRO A 2 -16.34 8.23 2.08
CA PRO A 2 -16.09 7.76 0.72
C PRO A 2 -14.86 6.83 0.70
N ARG A 3 -14.92 5.78 -0.12
CA ARG A 3 -13.86 4.77 -0.23
C ARG A 3 -12.97 5.05 -1.44
N VAL A 4 -11.67 4.82 -1.29
CA VAL A 4 -10.68 4.99 -2.37
C VAL A 4 -9.68 3.84 -2.36
N LEU A 5 -9.37 3.32 -3.54
CA LEU A 5 -8.33 2.31 -3.73
C LEU A 5 -7.05 2.99 -4.23
N ILE A 6 -5.93 2.76 -3.55
CA ILE A 6 -4.64 3.34 -3.87
C ILE A 6 -3.74 2.23 -4.41
N HIS A 7 -3.27 2.40 -5.64
CA HIS A 7 -2.20 1.58 -6.19
C HIS A 7 -0.87 1.95 -5.53
N ALA A 8 -0.21 0.98 -4.90
CA ALA A 8 1.08 1.16 -4.24
C ALA A 8 2.11 0.11 -4.69
N CYS A 9 3.35 0.54 -4.92
CA CYS A 9 4.47 -0.35 -5.25
C CYS A 9 5.64 -0.22 -4.25
N CYS A 10 5.43 0.51 -3.14
CA CYS A 10 6.44 0.84 -2.15
C CYS A 10 5.75 1.24 -0.83
N GLY A 11 6.16 0.65 0.30
CA GLY A 11 5.61 0.96 1.62
C GLY A 11 5.82 2.42 2.08
N PRO A 12 7.05 2.95 2.12
CA PRO A 12 7.29 4.33 2.54
C PRO A 12 6.52 5.38 1.74
N CYS A 13 6.35 5.17 0.42
CA CYS A 13 5.64 6.12 -0.44
C CYS A 13 4.12 6.12 -0.21
N SER A 14 3.54 5.05 0.34
CA SER A 14 2.10 5.00 0.61
C SER A 14 1.70 5.71 1.90
N LEU A 15 2.65 6.05 2.79
CA LEU A 15 2.35 6.64 4.10
C LEU A 15 1.61 7.99 3.99
N MET A 16 2.18 8.95 3.26
CA MET A 16 1.59 10.30 3.14
C MET A 16 0.23 10.30 2.44
N PRO A 17 0.01 9.57 1.32
CA PRO A 17 -1.32 9.44 0.73
C PRO A 17 -2.37 8.91 1.71
N ILE A 18 -2.04 7.87 2.49
CA ILE A 18 -2.98 7.29 3.48
C ILE A 18 -3.36 8.33 4.53
N VAL A 19 -2.38 9.01 5.12
CA VAL A 19 -2.62 10.00 6.19
C VAL A 19 -3.47 11.14 5.65
N HIS A 20 -3.10 11.71 4.49
CA HIS A 20 -3.80 12.86 3.94
C HIS A 20 -5.25 12.53 3.53
N LEU A 21 -5.47 11.38 2.90
CA LEU A 21 -6.83 10.94 2.53
C LEU A 21 -7.70 10.74 3.77
N ARG A 22 -7.14 10.23 4.86
CA ARG A 22 -7.88 10.10 6.13
C ARG A 22 -8.21 11.46 6.74
N ASP A 23 -7.27 12.42 6.72
CA ASP A 23 -7.50 13.78 7.20
C ASP A 23 -8.62 14.48 6.40
N GLU A 24 -8.75 14.15 5.12
CA GLU A 24 -9.85 14.60 4.26
C GLU A 24 -11.17 13.81 4.45
N GLY A 25 -11.18 12.80 5.31
CA GLY A 25 -12.37 12.00 5.64
C GLY A 25 -12.63 10.80 4.70
N TRP A 26 -11.63 10.36 3.93
CA TRP A 26 -11.71 9.15 3.10
C TRP A 26 -11.35 7.88 3.88
N GLU A 27 -11.82 6.76 3.34
CA GLU A 27 -11.48 5.41 3.78
C GLU A 27 -10.60 4.72 2.72
N PRO A 28 -9.26 4.82 2.85
CA PRO A 28 -8.34 4.24 1.87
C PRO A 28 -8.19 2.72 2.02
N ALA A 29 -7.96 2.05 0.90
CA ALA A 29 -7.45 0.68 0.81
C ALA A 29 -6.26 0.65 -0.17
N LEU A 30 -5.35 -0.30 0.00
CA LEU A 30 -4.14 -0.45 -0.80
C LEU A 30 -4.25 -1.63 -1.76
N PHE A 31 -3.70 -1.47 -2.96
CA PHE A 31 -3.46 -2.55 -3.92
C PHE A 31 -1.98 -2.58 -4.31
N PHE A 32 -1.31 -3.70 -4.07
CA PHE A 32 0.06 -3.92 -4.47
C PHE A 32 0.17 -4.61 -5.83
N PHE A 33 0.81 -3.94 -6.78
CA PHE A 33 1.14 -4.53 -8.08
C PHE A 33 2.25 -3.74 -8.75
N ASN A 34 3.31 -4.39 -9.24
CA ASN A 34 4.23 -3.78 -10.21
C ASN A 34 5.11 -4.88 -10.83
N PRO A 35 4.80 -5.33 -12.07
CA PRO A 35 5.53 -6.42 -12.70
C PRO A 35 6.94 -6.01 -13.16
N ASN A 36 7.25 -4.71 -13.15
CA ASN A 36 8.56 -4.19 -13.56
C ASN A 36 9.57 -4.15 -12.40
N ILE A 37 9.19 -4.55 -11.18
CA ILE A 37 10.15 -4.63 -10.08
C ILE A 37 11.03 -5.86 -10.28
N HIS A 38 12.28 -5.59 -10.57
CA HIS A 38 13.32 -6.60 -10.67
C HIS A 38 14.51 -6.21 -9.79
N PRO A 39 15.26 -7.21 -9.30
CA PRO A 39 14.97 -8.65 -9.32
C PRO A 39 13.87 -9.06 -8.31
N ALA A 40 13.46 -10.33 -8.30
CA ALA A 40 12.34 -10.82 -7.48
C ALA A 40 12.44 -10.48 -5.98
N TRP A 41 13.64 -10.50 -5.40
CA TRP A 41 13.83 -10.14 -3.99
C TRP A 41 13.46 -8.68 -3.68
N GLU A 42 13.58 -7.77 -4.65
CA GLU A 42 13.19 -6.37 -4.47
C GLU A 42 11.66 -6.23 -4.47
N TRP A 43 10.97 -7.06 -5.25
CA TRP A 43 9.51 -7.14 -5.26
C TRP A 43 9.00 -7.60 -3.89
N GLU A 44 9.59 -8.67 -3.34
CA GLU A 44 9.27 -9.19 -1.99
C GLU A 44 9.54 -8.14 -0.91
N ARG A 45 10.72 -7.51 -0.95
CA ARG A 45 11.10 -6.46 0.01
C ARG A 45 10.12 -5.28 0.00
N ARG A 46 9.63 -4.88 -1.17
CA ARG A 46 8.67 -3.79 -1.31
C ARG A 46 7.28 -4.19 -0.83
N LEU A 47 6.86 -5.43 -1.08
CA LEU A 47 5.62 -5.98 -0.56
C LEU A 47 5.65 -6.04 0.98
N ASP A 48 6.73 -6.54 1.57
CA ASP A 48 6.90 -6.60 3.03
C ASP A 48 6.87 -5.21 3.68
N ALA A 49 7.54 -4.23 3.06
CA ALA A 49 7.49 -2.85 3.52
C ALA A 49 6.07 -2.26 3.44
N LEU A 50 5.30 -2.61 2.40
CA LEU A 50 3.92 -2.16 2.25
C LEU A 50 2.98 -2.88 3.24
N ARG A 51 3.16 -4.18 3.48
CA ARG A 51 2.45 -4.94 4.52
C ARG A 51 2.69 -4.35 5.91
N LEU A 52 3.93 -3.97 6.21
CA LEU A 52 4.25 -3.28 7.46
C LEU A 52 3.54 -1.92 7.57
N ALA A 53 3.53 -1.12 6.50
CA ALA A 53 2.83 0.16 6.48
C ALA A 53 1.31 -0.01 6.65
N ALA A 54 0.71 -0.96 5.93
CA ALA A 54 -0.71 -1.31 6.01
C ALA A 54 -1.10 -1.74 7.43
N SER A 55 -0.30 -2.60 8.07
CA SER A 55 -0.51 -3.03 9.46
C SER A 55 -0.36 -1.88 10.46
N ARG A 56 0.69 -1.05 10.33
CA ARG A 56 0.95 0.09 11.23
C ARG A 56 -0.13 1.16 11.17
N LEU A 57 -0.72 1.35 10.00
CA LEU A 57 -1.75 2.35 9.76
C LEU A 57 -3.16 1.76 9.83
N ASP A 58 -3.33 0.45 10.02
CA ASP A 58 -4.64 -0.22 10.00
C ASP A 58 -5.42 0.07 8.69
N VAL A 59 -4.80 -0.26 7.56
CA VAL A 59 -5.37 -0.07 6.22
C VAL A 59 -5.46 -1.42 5.50
N PRO A 60 -6.60 -1.78 4.88
CA PRO A 60 -6.70 -2.99 4.07
C PRO A 60 -5.67 -3.00 2.94
N LEU A 61 -5.01 -4.14 2.73
CA LEU A 61 -4.07 -4.36 1.63
C LEU A 61 -4.52 -5.58 0.82
N MET A 62 -4.59 -5.40 -0.48
CA MET A 62 -4.77 -6.45 -1.48
C MET A 62 -3.45 -6.60 -2.24
N ASP A 63 -2.94 -7.82 -2.37
CA ASP A 63 -1.75 -8.12 -3.16
C ASP A 63 -1.97 -9.41 -3.96
N GLU A 64 -1.29 -9.57 -5.10
CA GLU A 64 -1.39 -10.77 -5.94
C GLU A 64 -0.62 -11.99 -5.35
N GLY A 65 -0.27 -11.96 -4.06
CA GLY A 65 0.67 -12.88 -3.42
C GLY A 65 0.25 -13.40 -2.05
N ALA A 66 -0.97 -13.91 -1.94
CA ALA A 66 -1.41 -15.11 -1.19
C ALA A 66 -2.93 -15.32 -1.34
#